data_AF-A0A498P2L5-F1
#
_entry.id   AF-A0A498P2L5-F1
#
_cell.length_a   1.000
_cell.length_b   1.000
_cell.length_c   1.000
_cell.angle_alpha   90.00
_cell.angle_beta   90.00
_cell.angle_gamma   90.00
#
_symmetry.space_group_name_H-M   'P 1'
#
loop_
_entity.id
_entity.type
_entity.pdbx_description
1 polymer ?
#
loop_
_entity_poly.entity_id
_entity_poly.type
_entity_poly.pdbx_seq_one_letter_code
_entity_poly.pdbx_strand_id
1 'polypeptide(L)'
;MRFEIMNAGKVKLCASLCMWLGIVTWIGNVKLHLWSVYVQQSTERDIAFSLANEQVNISKRHASGLRDGKTFNIRSPVILDNVIEHRVFWSAWLEGLSTRVFDVEHERKWREQVRDARVVVLEAGCGRPTNRLATFADGTRACVRYGIDADQVLGETLSYYLAELLGISNLPPLALSKLNLSSEQWASVRGNIEALEWSPNAIVSLTEFIPNVTGVFIPLHLRKQQGAGMQLFAETMSNMTVTYLVELMQWSDLIIFDYLTANFDRIVSHIFSLQWDARVMERTTNNLLKTLRGHLLFIDNEAGLVHGYRVLDLWERYHRLLLSSSCIFRKSTVRRISEMKRSGNSAKLLFELYRAREPLARELGSLSEEHALTLQNRIDVVYKHIKQCTEIM
;
A
#
# COMPACT_ATOMS: atom_id res chain seq x y z
N MET A 1 -45.69 23.53 -22.50
CA MET A 1 -44.97 24.50 -21.65
C MET A 1 -43.51 24.07 -21.61
N ARG A 2 -42.59 25.03 -21.72
CA ARG A 2 -41.17 24.93 -22.14
C ARG A 2 -40.37 23.69 -21.73
N PHE A 3 -39.65 23.12 -22.71
CA PHE A 3 -38.39 22.40 -22.48
C PHE A 3 -37.30 23.43 -22.19
N GLU A 4 -36.68 23.37 -21.01
CA GLU A 4 -35.41 24.04 -20.74
C GLU A 4 -34.29 22.99 -20.73
N ILE A 5 -33.41 23.10 -21.71
CA ILE A 5 -32.15 22.36 -21.79
C ILE A 5 -31.22 22.98 -20.75
N MET A 6 -30.90 22.24 -19.68
CA MET A 6 -29.88 22.66 -18.73
C MET A 6 -28.48 22.54 -19.33
N ASN A 7 -27.76 23.67 -19.32
CA ASN A 7 -26.40 23.84 -19.82
C ASN A 7 -25.37 22.89 -19.16
N ALA A 8 -24.44 22.39 -19.99
CA ALA A 8 -23.34 21.47 -19.68
C ALA A 8 -22.29 21.97 -18.63
N GLY A 9 -22.52 23.11 -17.98
CA GLY A 9 -21.58 23.73 -17.05
C GLY A 9 -21.69 23.25 -15.59
N LYS A 10 -22.83 22.67 -15.17
CA LYS A 10 -23.05 22.29 -13.75
C LYS A 10 -22.75 20.83 -13.41
N VAL A 11 -22.55 19.97 -14.41
CA VAL A 11 -22.24 18.54 -14.20
C VAL A 11 -20.80 18.33 -13.70
N LYS A 12 -19.89 19.28 -13.96
CA LYS A 12 -18.48 19.18 -13.53
C LYS A 12 -18.27 19.40 -12.02
N LEU A 13 -19.16 20.12 -11.33
CA LEU A 13 -18.97 20.38 -9.89
C LEU A 13 -19.40 19.19 -9.01
N CYS A 14 -20.42 18.42 -9.40
CA CYS A 14 -20.87 17.25 -8.63
C CYS A 14 -19.86 16.10 -8.65
N ALA A 15 -19.15 15.88 -9.76
CA ALA A 15 -18.14 14.81 -9.84
C ALA A 15 -16.94 15.06 -8.90
N SER A 16 -16.61 16.32 -8.63
CA SER A 16 -15.52 16.69 -7.73
C SER A 16 -15.84 16.46 -6.24
N LEU A 17 -17.12 16.54 -5.84
CA LEU A 17 -17.53 16.28 -4.45
C LEU A 17 -17.72 14.78 -4.16
N CYS A 18 -18.22 13.99 -5.12
CA CYS A 18 -18.43 12.55 -4.93
C CYS A 18 -17.10 11.77 -4.74
N MET A 19 -16.01 12.22 -5.35
CA MET A 19 -14.70 11.57 -5.19
C MET A 19 -14.02 11.88 -3.85
N TRP A 20 -14.35 12.99 -3.18
CA TRP A 20 -13.85 13.28 -1.84
C TRP A 20 -14.59 12.50 -0.73
N LEU A 21 -15.78 11.97 -1.02
CA LEU A 21 -16.62 11.22 -0.08
C LEU A 21 -16.70 9.71 -0.36
N GLY A 22 -15.99 9.19 -1.36
CA GLY A 22 -15.99 7.75 -1.65
C GLY A 22 -17.35 7.18 -2.05
N ILE A 23 -18.23 7.99 -2.66
CA ILE A 23 -19.54 7.52 -3.13
C ILE A 23 -19.53 7.45 -4.66
N VAL A 24 -19.41 6.24 -5.19
CA VAL A 24 -19.83 5.92 -6.56
C VAL A 24 -21.05 5.00 -6.44
N THR A 25 -22.23 5.58 -6.28
CA THR A 25 -23.48 4.83 -6.44
C THR A 25 -23.87 4.81 -7.90
N TRP A 26 -23.94 3.59 -8.44
CA TRP A 26 -24.51 3.27 -9.74
C TRP A 26 -26.00 3.65 -9.77
N ILE A 27 -26.42 4.42 -10.78
CA ILE A 27 -27.84 4.75 -10.98
C ILE A 27 -28.48 3.62 -11.79
N GLY A 28 -29.28 2.80 -11.11
CA GLY A 28 -30.15 1.78 -11.70
C GLY A 28 -31.35 1.51 -10.77
N ASN A 29 -32.46 2.18 -11.04
CA ASN A 29 -33.84 1.95 -10.58
C ASN A 29 -34.07 1.12 -9.28
N VAL A 30 -34.23 1.77 -8.13
CA VAL A 30 -35.35 1.60 -7.16
C VAL A 30 -35.40 2.83 -6.23
N LYS A 31 -36.61 3.38 -6.04
CA LYS A 31 -37.00 4.49 -5.16
C LYS A 31 -36.92 4.08 -3.68
N LEU A 32 -36.39 4.92 -2.77
CA LEU A 32 -37.09 5.27 -1.50
C LEU A 32 -36.34 6.33 -0.64
N HIS A 33 -37.05 7.46 -0.49
CA HIS A 33 -37.12 8.43 0.62
C HIS A 33 -35.84 9.02 1.27
N LEU A 34 -35.57 10.28 0.90
CA LEU A 34 -34.88 11.28 1.71
C LEU A 34 -35.61 11.53 3.04
N TRP A 35 -34.85 11.80 4.11
CA TRP A 35 -34.98 12.99 4.99
C TRP A 35 -33.86 12.94 6.05
N SER A 36 -32.81 13.73 5.86
CA SER A 36 -32.20 14.51 6.95
C SER A 36 -31.31 15.60 6.33
N VAL A 37 -31.65 16.83 6.67
CA VAL A 37 -30.95 18.05 6.33
C VAL A 37 -29.72 18.13 7.24
N TYR A 38 -28.52 18.31 6.68
CA TYR A 38 -27.39 18.88 7.42
C TYR A 38 -26.89 20.11 6.69
N VAL A 39 -27.15 21.26 7.33
CA VAL A 39 -26.52 22.54 7.04
C VAL A 39 -25.12 22.48 7.64
N GLN A 40 -24.09 22.44 6.82
CA GLN A 40 -22.72 22.62 7.30
C GLN A 40 -22.43 24.12 7.29
N GLN A 41 -22.59 24.73 8.47
CA GLN A 41 -22.19 26.10 8.73
C GLN A 41 -20.66 26.12 8.79
N SER A 42 -20.03 26.89 7.90
CA SER A 42 -18.60 27.13 7.89
C SER A 42 -18.19 27.83 9.19
N THR A 43 -17.40 27.16 10.01
CA THR A 43 -16.55 27.83 10.99
C THR A 43 -15.11 27.53 10.61
N GLU A 44 -14.51 28.47 9.87
CA GLU A 44 -13.06 28.63 9.84
C GLU A 44 -12.59 28.84 11.28
N ARG A 45 -11.88 27.85 11.83
CA ARG A 45 -10.86 28.07 12.84
C ARG A 45 -9.66 27.22 12.48
N ASP A 46 -8.59 27.91 12.12
CA ASP A 46 -7.24 27.38 12.04
C ASP A 46 -6.92 26.53 13.28
N ILE A 47 -6.81 25.22 13.10
CA ILE A 47 -6.12 24.37 14.06
C ILE A 47 -4.66 24.36 13.61
N ALA A 48 -3.92 25.35 14.14
CA ALA A 48 -2.47 25.33 14.15
C ALA A 48 -1.99 24.05 14.87
N PHE A 49 -1.23 23.21 14.18
CA PHE A 49 -0.43 22.18 14.83
C PHE A 49 0.61 22.87 15.72
N SER A 50 0.34 22.93 17.02
CA SER A 50 1.31 23.36 18.03
C SER A 50 2.34 22.24 18.24
N LEU A 51 3.56 22.47 17.78
CA LEU A 51 4.73 21.69 18.19
C LEU A 51 5.09 22.10 19.61
N ALA A 52 4.63 21.32 20.60
CA ALA A 52 5.13 21.42 21.96
C ALA A 52 6.53 20.81 22.01
N ASN A 53 7.52 21.67 22.25
CA ASN A 53 8.93 21.37 22.32
C ASN A 53 9.25 20.87 23.74
N GLU A 54 9.23 19.55 23.97
CA GLU A 54 9.68 18.98 25.23
C GLU A 54 11.19 18.69 25.17
N GLN A 55 11.97 19.59 25.77
CA GLN A 55 13.39 19.39 26.04
C GLN A 55 13.57 18.28 27.07
N VAL A 56 13.82 17.06 26.61
CA VAL A 56 14.26 15.96 27.46
C VAL A 56 15.79 15.97 27.52
N ASN A 57 16.32 16.52 28.61
CA ASN A 57 17.71 16.40 29.02
C ASN A 57 17.99 14.96 29.47
N ILE A 58 18.69 14.17 28.64
CA ILE A 58 19.25 12.89 29.07
C ILE A 58 20.78 12.97 29.14
N SER A 59 21.23 12.92 30.39
CA SER A 59 22.58 12.78 30.88
C SER A 59 23.43 11.76 30.11
N LYS A 60 24.64 12.18 29.75
CA LYS A 60 25.77 11.35 29.33
C LYS A 60 26.00 10.21 30.34
N ARG A 61 25.88 8.95 29.91
CA ARG A 61 26.61 7.83 30.52
C ARG A 61 27.21 6.96 29.43
N HIS A 62 28.52 6.76 29.58
CA HIS A 62 29.39 5.97 28.74
C HIS A 62 28.90 4.52 28.60
N ALA A 63 28.80 4.06 27.35
CA ALA A 63 29.00 2.66 27.00
C ALA A 63 30.00 2.62 25.84
N SER A 64 31.21 2.23 26.19
CA SER A 64 32.35 1.98 25.30
C SER A 64 32.14 0.71 24.48
N GLY A 65 32.43 0.78 23.18
CA GLY A 65 32.89 -0.39 22.41
C GLY A 65 31.97 -0.86 21.29
N LEU A 66 31.94 -0.12 20.18
CA LEU A 66 31.97 -0.66 18.80
C LEU A 66 32.20 0.51 17.85
N ARG A 67 33.47 0.91 17.74
CA ARG A 67 33.98 1.71 16.62
C ARG A 67 34.14 0.77 15.42
N ASP A 68 33.28 0.91 14.43
CA ASP A 68 33.75 0.99 13.04
C ASP A 68 32.72 1.76 12.19
N GLY A 69 32.69 3.08 12.40
CA GLY A 69 31.98 4.01 11.55
C GLY A 69 32.72 4.16 10.23
N LYS A 70 32.56 3.20 9.31
CA LYS A 70 32.92 3.41 7.91
C LYS A 70 31.78 4.15 7.23
N THR A 71 31.86 5.47 7.27
CA THR A 71 31.25 6.32 6.24
C THR A 71 31.85 5.90 4.89
N PHE A 72 31.11 5.11 4.12
CA PHE A 72 31.47 4.80 2.73
C PHE A 72 31.34 6.08 1.91
N ASN A 73 32.45 6.79 1.78
CA ASN A 73 32.58 7.93 0.89
C ASN A 73 32.69 7.36 -0.53
N ILE A 74 31.55 7.17 -1.20
CA ILE A 74 31.50 6.64 -2.56
C ILE A 74 31.96 7.75 -3.51
N ARG A 75 33.27 7.88 -3.65
CA ARG A 75 33.96 8.67 -4.68
C ARG A 75 34.79 7.77 -5.61
N SER A 76 34.45 6.48 -5.70
CA SER A 76 35.10 5.58 -6.66
C SER A 76 34.18 5.41 -7.88
N PRO A 77 34.55 5.97 -9.06
CA PRO A 77 33.75 5.86 -10.30
C PRO A 77 33.46 4.41 -10.71
N VAL A 78 34.33 3.47 -10.30
CA VAL A 78 34.30 2.06 -10.70
C VAL A 78 33.12 1.27 -10.11
N ILE A 79 32.48 1.74 -9.03
CA ILE A 79 31.35 1.03 -8.38
C ILE A 79 30.00 1.42 -9.01
N LEU A 80 29.92 2.59 -9.64
CA LEU A 80 28.68 3.11 -10.22
C LEU A 80 28.35 2.53 -11.61
N ASP A 81 29.36 2.04 -12.34
CA ASP A 81 29.18 1.43 -13.66
C ASP A 81 28.47 0.06 -13.60
N ASN A 82 28.22 -0.48 -12.41
CA ASN A 82 27.60 -1.80 -12.20
C ASN A 82 26.42 -1.76 -11.23
N VAL A 83 25.65 -0.66 -11.21
CA VAL A 83 24.39 -0.56 -10.44
C VAL A 83 23.31 -1.47 -11.02
N ILE A 84 23.29 -1.61 -12.35
CA ILE A 84 22.36 -2.44 -13.10
C ILE A 84 23.12 -3.56 -13.83
N GLU A 85 22.79 -4.80 -13.51
CA GLU A 85 23.31 -5.99 -14.17
C GLU A 85 22.44 -6.39 -15.36
N HIS A 86 23.09 -6.71 -16.48
CA HIS A 86 22.41 -7.09 -17.72
C HIS A 86 21.36 -6.07 -18.20
N ARG A 87 21.51 -4.79 -17.81
CA ARG A 87 20.60 -3.66 -18.10
C ARG A 87 19.17 -3.79 -17.55
N VAL A 88 18.82 -4.89 -16.91
CA VAL A 88 17.46 -5.17 -16.44
C VAL A 88 17.35 -5.54 -14.96
N PHE A 89 18.47 -5.84 -14.31
CA PHE A 89 18.46 -6.25 -12.90
C PHE A 89 19.19 -5.25 -12.03
N TRP A 90 18.63 -4.91 -10.88
CA TRP A 90 19.43 -4.30 -9.83
C TRP A 90 20.58 -5.23 -9.46
N SER A 91 21.76 -4.66 -9.25
CA SER A 91 22.96 -5.41 -8.92
C SER A 91 22.85 -6.12 -7.57
N ALA A 92 23.55 -7.24 -7.45
CA ALA A 92 23.54 -8.06 -6.24
C ALA A 92 24.04 -7.30 -5.00
N TRP A 93 25.00 -6.38 -5.18
CA TRP A 93 25.50 -5.56 -4.08
C TRP A 93 24.46 -4.55 -3.60
N LEU A 94 23.71 -3.91 -4.52
CA LEU A 94 22.65 -2.97 -4.16
C LEU A 94 21.47 -3.69 -3.51
N GLU A 95 21.10 -4.87 -4.02
CA GLU A 95 20.12 -5.76 -3.39
C GLU A 95 20.57 -6.15 -1.98
N GLY A 96 21.86 -6.47 -1.78
CA GLY A 96 22.44 -6.78 -0.48
C GLY A 96 22.43 -5.62 0.53
N LEU A 97 22.35 -4.36 0.08
CA LEU A 97 22.16 -3.19 0.94
C LEU A 97 20.70 -3.01 1.37
N SER A 98 19.75 -3.58 0.63
CA SER A 98 18.34 -3.53 0.99
C SER A 98 18.03 -4.58 2.05
N THR A 99 18.07 -4.16 3.31
CA THR A 99 17.57 -4.99 4.41
C THR A 99 16.06 -5.19 4.29
N ARG A 100 15.56 -6.34 4.75
CA ARG A 100 14.11 -6.53 4.94
C ARG A 100 13.60 -5.41 5.85
N VAL A 101 12.45 -4.82 5.48
CA VAL A 101 11.85 -3.74 6.28
C VAL A 101 11.29 -4.33 7.57
N PHE A 102 10.57 -5.45 7.44
CA PHE A 102 10.13 -6.29 8.55
C PHE A 102 10.80 -7.66 8.45
N ASP A 103 11.45 -8.08 9.53
CA ASP A 103 12.05 -9.39 9.61
C ASP A 103 10.97 -10.46 9.94
N VAL A 104 11.27 -11.71 9.58
CA VAL A 104 10.32 -12.84 9.71
C VAL A 104 9.93 -13.08 11.17
N GLU A 105 10.85 -12.84 12.11
CA GLU A 105 10.63 -13.07 13.52
C GLU A 105 9.75 -11.97 14.13
N HIS A 106 9.95 -10.72 13.74
CA HIS A 106 9.10 -9.58 14.07
C HIS A 106 7.68 -9.78 13.54
N GLU A 107 7.53 -10.17 12.28
CA GLU A 107 6.22 -10.50 11.68
C GLU A 107 5.50 -11.62 12.45
N ARG A 108 6.23 -12.66 12.87
CA ARG A 108 5.68 -13.79 13.65
C ARG A 108 5.24 -13.32 15.03
N LYS A 109 6.11 -12.60 15.74
CA LYS A 109 5.82 -12.04 17.07
C LYS A 109 4.60 -11.12 17.05
N TRP A 110 4.52 -10.23 16.06
CA TRP A 110 3.36 -9.37 15.87
C TRP A 110 2.07 -10.18 15.83
N ARG A 111 1.98 -11.18 14.93
CA ARG A 111 0.77 -12.00 14.76
C ARG A 111 0.39 -12.76 16.03
N GLU A 112 1.36 -13.31 16.75
CA GLU A 112 1.10 -14.05 17.99
C GLU A 112 0.63 -13.12 19.10
N GLN A 113 1.20 -11.92 19.18
CA GLN A 113 0.89 -10.95 20.21
C GLN A 113 -0.50 -10.33 20.02
N VAL A 114 -0.80 -9.82 18.83
CA VAL A 114 -1.99 -8.95 18.66
C VAL A 114 -3.32 -9.70 18.60
N ARG A 115 -3.31 -11.02 18.36
CA ARG A 115 -4.54 -11.82 18.24
C ARG A 115 -5.34 -11.89 19.53
N ASP A 116 -4.65 -11.94 20.67
CA ASP A 116 -5.29 -12.01 22.00
C ASP A 116 -5.03 -10.74 22.84
N ALA A 117 -4.26 -9.78 22.32
CA ALA A 117 -3.94 -8.55 23.03
C ALA A 117 -5.20 -7.72 23.28
N ARG A 118 -5.41 -7.33 24.54
CA ARG A 118 -6.52 -6.46 24.96
C ARG A 118 -6.38 -5.07 24.39
N VAL A 119 -7.38 -4.62 23.64
CA VAL A 119 -7.51 -3.25 23.14
C VAL A 119 -8.06 -2.37 24.24
N VAL A 120 -7.31 -1.33 24.62
CA VAL A 120 -7.67 -0.41 25.70
C VAL A 120 -8.14 0.96 25.21
N VAL A 121 -7.72 1.35 24.00
CA VAL A 121 -8.16 2.59 23.33
C VAL A 121 -8.47 2.28 21.88
N LEU A 122 -9.57 2.84 21.37
CA LEU A 122 -9.96 2.79 19.96
C LEU A 122 -10.36 4.20 19.51
N GLU A 123 -9.50 4.84 18.73
CA GLU A 123 -9.65 6.25 18.34
C GLU A 123 -9.60 6.44 16.82
N ALA A 124 -10.01 7.62 16.36
CA ALA A 124 -9.95 7.96 14.94
C ALA A 124 -8.50 7.97 14.44
N GLY A 125 -8.25 7.33 13.31
CA GLY A 125 -6.91 7.24 12.72
C GLY A 125 -6.88 6.23 11.58
N CYS A 126 -5.71 6.07 10.96
CA CYS A 126 -5.48 5.06 9.92
C CYS A 126 -6.34 5.24 8.64
N GLY A 127 -6.49 6.50 8.22
CA GLY A 127 -7.11 6.86 6.95
C GLY A 127 -8.61 7.09 7.06
N ARG A 128 -9.41 6.11 6.63
CA ARG A 128 -10.88 6.25 6.47
C ARG A 128 -11.60 6.51 7.79
N PRO A 129 -12.75 7.20 7.77
CA PRO A 129 -13.58 7.41 8.96
C PRO A 129 -14.05 6.12 9.64
N THR A 130 -14.12 4.99 8.93
CA THR A 130 -14.47 3.68 9.49
C THR A 130 -13.28 2.91 10.04
N ASN A 131 -12.04 3.32 9.78
CA ASN A 131 -10.83 2.69 10.30
C ASN A 131 -10.43 3.34 11.63
N ARG A 132 -9.78 2.60 12.53
CA ARG A 132 -9.42 3.09 13.86
C ARG A 132 -7.97 2.81 14.19
N LEU A 133 -7.40 3.65 15.03
CA LEU A 133 -6.14 3.37 15.72
C LEU A 133 -6.47 2.67 17.04
N ALA A 134 -6.05 1.43 17.18
CA ALA A 134 -6.11 0.69 18.44
C ALA A 134 -4.81 0.86 19.21
N THR A 135 -4.92 1.06 20.52
CA THR A 135 -3.81 0.89 21.47
C THR A 135 -4.09 -0.32 22.34
N PHE A 136 -3.14 -1.26 22.38
CA PHE A 136 -3.21 -2.45 23.21
C PHE A 136 -2.73 -2.17 24.64
N ALA A 137 -3.02 -3.08 25.57
CA ALA A 137 -2.66 -2.94 26.99
C ALA A 137 -1.15 -2.80 27.25
N ASP A 138 -0.31 -3.29 26.34
CA ASP A 138 1.14 -3.17 26.38
C ASP A 138 1.69 -1.86 25.74
N GLY A 139 0.79 -0.99 25.27
CA GLY A 139 1.12 0.27 24.61
C GLY A 139 1.46 0.14 23.12
N THR A 140 1.51 -1.07 22.56
CA THR A 140 1.64 -1.24 21.10
C THR A 140 0.37 -0.78 20.40
N ARG A 141 0.48 -0.43 19.11
CA ARG A 141 -0.61 0.18 18.34
C ARG A 141 -0.82 -0.51 17.00
N ALA A 142 -2.08 -0.65 16.61
CA ALA A 142 -2.47 -1.18 15.31
C ALA A 142 -3.46 -0.28 14.60
N CYS A 143 -3.33 -0.20 13.28
CA CYS A 143 -4.41 0.22 12.42
C CYS A 143 -5.42 -0.91 12.29
N VAL A 144 -6.61 -0.68 12.85
CA VAL A 144 -7.77 -1.55 12.73
C VAL A 144 -8.55 -1.15 11.50
N ARG A 145 -8.61 -2.06 10.53
CA ARG A 145 -9.36 -1.87 9.28
C ARG A 145 -10.59 -2.73 9.30
N TYR A 146 -11.73 -2.06 9.41
CA TYR A 146 -13.04 -2.68 9.27
C TYR A 146 -13.48 -2.75 7.79
N GLY A 147 -12.95 -1.83 6.97
CA GLY A 147 -13.37 -1.68 5.58
C GLY A 147 -14.79 -1.10 5.45
N ILE A 148 -15.28 -1.02 4.22
CA ILE A 148 -16.71 -0.83 3.91
C ILE A 148 -17.41 -2.19 3.94
N ASP A 149 -16.71 -3.23 3.49
CA ASP A 149 -17.16 -4.62 3.41
C ASP A 149 -16.00 -5.60 3.72
N ALA A 150 -16.34 -6.87 3.90
CA ALA A 150 -15.37 -7.93 4.14
C ALA A 150 -14.40 -8.13 2.94
N ASP A 151 -14.80 -7.74 1.73
CA ASP A 151 -13.96 -7.84 0.53
C ASP A 151 -12.73 -6.92 0.62
N GLN A 152 -12.86 -5.73 1.22
CA GLN A 152 -11.72 -4.84 1.45
C GLN A 152 -10.75 -5.40 2.49
N VAL A 153 -11.25 -6.00 3.57
CA VAL A 153 -10.41 -6.68 4.57
C VAL A 153 -9.71 -7.88 3.94
N LEU A 154 -10.41 -8.64 3.09
CA LEU A 154 -9.85 -9.75 2.32
C LEU A 154 -8.79 -9.25 1.32
N GLY A 155 -9.04 -8.13 0.63
CA GLY A 155 -8.11 -7.48 -0.29
C GLY A 155 -6.80 -7.07 0.38
N GLU A 156 -6.88 -6.38 1.53
CA GLU A 156 -5.71 -6.00 2.34
C GLU A 156 -4.93 -7.25 2.78
N THR A 157 -5.63 -8.25 3.31
CA THR A 157 -5.03 -9.47 3.85
C THR A 157 -4.33 -10.30 2.77
N LEU A 158 -4.99 -10.53 1.64
CA LEU A 158 -4.39 -11.27 0.54
C LEU A 158 -3.26 -10.49 -0.13
N SER A 159 -3.31 -9.15 -0.12
CA SER A 159 -2.20 -8.31 -0.61
C SER A 159 -0.96 -8.47 0.28
N TYR A 160 -1.13 -8.56 1.61
CA TYR A 160 -0.06 -8.89 2.55
C TYR A 160 0.60 -10.24 2.24
N TYR A 161 -0.18 -11.31 2.07
CA TYR A 161 0.37 -12.63 1.77
C TYR A 161 0.94 -12.75 0.35
N LEU A 162 0.40 -12.00 -0.62
CA LEU A 162 0.99 -11.92 -1.97
C LEU A 162 2.36 -11.25 -1.94
N ALA A 163 2.51 -10.15 -1.17
CA ALA A 163 3.81 -9.52 -0.99
C ALA A 163 4.83 -10.51 -0.39
N GLU A 164 4.40 -11.32 0.58
CA GLU A 164 5.25 -12.35 1.17
C GLU A 164 5.72 -13.41 0.14
N LEU A 165 4.81 -13.90 -0.72
CA LEU A 165 5.17 -14.81 -1.83
C LEU A 165 6.17 -14.17 -2.79
N LEU A 166 6.03 -12.88 -3.06
CA LEU A 166 6.92 -12.11 -3.92
C LEU A 166 8.25 -11.76 -3.25
N GLY A 167 8.40 -12.00 -1.94
CA GLY A 167 9.58 -11.60 -1.17
C GLY A 167 9.65 -10.09 -0.89
N ILE A 168 8.53 -9.38 -0.99
CA ILE A 168 8.39 -7.95 -0.72
C ILE A 168 8.06 -7.80 0.76
N SER A 169 8.98 -7.19 1.51
CA SER A 169 8.84 -7.00 2.97
C SER A 169 8.34 -5.61 3.36
N ASN A 170 7.87 -4.82 2.39
CA ASN A 170 7.50 -3.41 2.56
C ASN A 170 6.12 -3.20 3.20
N LEU A 171 5.36 -4.26 3.46
CA LEU A 171 4.05 -4.18 4.08
C LEU A 171 4.19 -4.41 5.59
N PRO A 172 3.60 -3.54 6.45
CA PRO A 172 3.60 -3.78 7.87
C PRO A 172 2.95 -5.13 8.23
N PRO A 173 3.43 -5.80 9.29
CA PRO A 173 2.83 -7.04 9.78
C PRO A 173 1.32 -6.91 9.99
N LEU A 174 0.59 -7.95 9.58
CA LEU A 174 -0.86 -8.02 9.62
C LEU A 174 -1.30 -9.30 10.34
N ALA A 175 -2.36 -9.18 11.15
CA ALA A 175 -3.13 -10.29 11.69
C ALA A 175 -4.63 -10.00 11.53
N LEU A 176 -5.46 -11.03 11.45
CA LEU A 176 -6.91 -10.85 11.56
C LEU A 176 -7.37 -10.96 13.01
N SER A 177 -8.43 -10.24 13.34
CA SER A 177 -9.18 -10.41 14.58
C SER A 177 -10.68 -10.39 14.29
N LYS A 178 -11.42 -11.17 15.07
CA LYS A 178 -12.87 -11.20 15.04
C LYS A 178 -13.42 -10.31 16.15
N LEU A 179 -14.37 -9.44 15.82
CA LEU A 179 -15.06 -8.56 16.76
C LEU A 179 -16.03 -9.34 17.66
N ASN A 180 -15.48 -10.18 18.52
CA ASN A 180 -16.23 -10.87 19.56
C ASN A 180 -16.35 -9.93 20.77
N LEU A 181 -17.51 -9.27 20.91
CA LEU A 181 -17.75 -8.31 22.00
C LEU A 181 -17.75 -8.97 23.40
N SER A 182 -17.84 -10.29 23.47
CA SER A 182 -17.73 -11.07 24.71
C SER A 182 -16.29 -11.46 25.03
N SER A 183 -15.33 -11.28 24.11
CA SER A 183 -13.91 -11.57 24.37
C SER A 183 -13.25 -10.42 25.12
N GLU A 184 -12.23 -10.74 25.92
CA GLU A 184 -11.45 -9.72 26.64
C GLU A 184 -10.74 -8.75 25.70
N GLN A 185 -10.42 -9.18 24.48
CA GLN A 185 -9.74 -8.36 23.49
C GLN A 185 -10.47 -7.04 23.22
N TRP A 186 -11.78 -7.10 23.00
CA TRP A 186 -12.58 -5.94 22.58
C TRP A 186 -13.47 -5.38 23.69
N ALA A 187 -13.54 -6.05 24.84
CA ALA A 187 -14.45 -5.69 25.94
C ALA A 187 -14.32 -4.24 26.42
N SER A 188 -13.08 -3.73 26.53
CA SER A 188 -12.83 -2.37 27.05
C SER A 188 -13.26 -1.25 26.10
N VAL A 189 -13.43 -1.56 24.81
CA VAL A 189 -13.77 -0.59 23.75
C VAL A 189 -15.12 -0.89 23.08
N ARG A 190 -15.97 -1.72 23.73
CA ARG A 190 -17.29 -2.10 23.19
C ARG A 190 -18.14 -0.89 22.81
N GLY A 191 -18.21 0.12 23.69
CA GLY A 191 -18.99 1.33 23.42
C GLY A 191 -18.48 2.11 22.19
N ASN A 192 -17.17 2.09 21.93
CA ASN A 192 -16.61 2.65 20.70
C ASN A 192 -17.09 1.84 19.48
N ILE A 193 -17.00 0.51 19.53
CA ILE A 193 -17.42 -0.36 18.41
C ILE A 193 -18.91 -0.16 18.09
N GLU A 194 -19.76 -0.08 19.12
CA GLU A 194 -21.20 0.17 18.97
C GLU A 194 -21.49 1.55 18.37
N ALA A 195 -20.79 2.59 18.83
CA ALA A 195 -20.91 3.95 18.27
C ALA A 195 -20.43 4.06 16.81
N LEU A 196 -19.60 3.11 16.36
CA LEU A 196 -19.14 3.00 14.98
C LEU A 196 -20.04 2.14 14.10
N GLU A 197 -21.07 1.53 14.68
CA GLU A 197 -21.98 0.62 14.00
C GLU A 197 -21.25 -0.56 13.34
N TRP A 198 -20.10 -0.94 13.90
CA TRP A 198 -19.36 -2.11 13.42
C TRP A 198 -20.15 -3.37 13.78
N SER A 199 -20.30 -4.26 12.80
CA SER A 199 -21.08 -5.48 12.97
C SER A 199 -20.44 -6.41 14.00
N PRO A 200 -21.21 -6.94 14.97
CA PRO A 200 -20.73 -8.01 15.84
C PRO A 200 -20.22 -9.18 15.00
N ASN A 201 -19.13 -9.81 15.43
CA ASN A 201 -18.47 -10.92 14.74
C ASN A 201 -17.83 -10.59 13.38
N ALA A 202 -17.81 -9.33 12.94
CA ALA A 202 -17.05 -8.95 11.75
C ALA A 202 -15.56 -9.26 11.95
N ILE A 203 -14.88 -9.55 10.85
CA ILE A 203 -13.43 -9.74 10.82
C ILE A 203 -12.79 -8.41 10.42
N VAL A 204 -11.82 -7.97 11.21
CA VAL A 204 -11.00 -6.78 10.97
C VAL A 204 -9.55 -7.18 10.80
N SER A 205 -8.78 -6.38 10.06
CA SER A 205 -7.32 -6.54 10.05
C SER A 205 -6.67 -5.61 11.08
N LEU A 206 -5.63 -6.14 11.74
CA LEU A 206 -4.77 -5.47 12.70
C LEU A 206 -3.38 -5.32 12.07
N THR A 207 -3.17 -4.18 11.39
CA THR A 207 -1.88 -3.85 10.76
C THR A 207 -1.03 -3.04 11.73
N GLU A 208 0.25 -3.38 11.89
CA GLU A 208 1.14 -2.64 12.78
C GLU A 208 1.18 -1.15 12.46
N PHE A 209 0.97 -0.31 13.49
CA PHE A 209 1.11 1.13 13.35
C PHE A 209 2.58 1.54 13.41
N ILE A 210 3.09 2.13 12.33
CA ILE A 210 4.48 2.57 12.24
C ILE A 210 4.57 4.08 12.51
N PRO A 211 5.16 4.53 13.64
CA PRO A 211 5.34 5.94 13.92
C PRO A 211 6.48 6.54 13.10
N ASN A 212 6.58 7.87 13.09
CA ASN A 212 7.71 8.63 12.53
C ASN A 212 7.98 8.33 11.04
N VAL A 213 6.92 8.46 10.25
CA VAL A 213 6.91 8.22 8.81
C VAL A 213 6.53 9.49 8.06
N THR A 214 7.05 9.65 6.85
CA THR A 214 6.79 10.81 5.99
C THR A 214 6.13 10.39 4.69
N GLY A 215 5.36 11.29 4.08
CA GLY A 215 4.85 11.07 2.72
C GLY A 215 5.98 10.91 1.70
N VAL A 216 5.72 10.14 0.65
CA VAL A 216 6.71 9.85 -0.41
C VAL A 216 6.28 10.53 -1.68
N PHE A 217 7.19 11.22 -2.35
CA PHE A 217 6.90 11.82 -3.64
C PHE A 217 7.21 10.83 -4.76
N ILE A 218 6.40 10.84 -5.83
CA ILE A 218 6.67 10.04 -7.03
C ILE A 218 8.06 10.40 -7.58
N PRO A 219 8.95 9.46 -7.87
CA PRO A 219 10.26 9.75 -8.44
C PRO A 219 10.16 10.51 -9.76
N LEU A 220 11.06 11.48 -9.98
CA LEU A 220 11.00 12.37 -11.15
C LEU A 220 10.97 11.63 -12.50
N HIS A 221 11.63 10.47 -12.60
CA HIS A 221 11.61 9.64 -13.81
C HIS A 221 10.27 8.96 -14.05
N LEU A 222 9.47 8.69 -13.01
CA LEU A 222 8.10 8.19 -13.16
C LEU A 222 7.10 9.32 -13.47
N ARG A 223 7.45 10.58 -13.21
CA ARG A 223 6.58 11.74 -13.51
C ARG A 223 6.59 12.13 -14.98
N LYS A 224 7.71 12.00 -15.67
CA LYS A 224 7.87 12.40 -17.08
C LYS A 224 7.31 11.34 -18.03
N GLN A 225 6.02 11.07 -17.93
CA GLN A 225 5.28 10.21 -18.85
C GLN A 225 4.78 11.04 -20.05
N GLN A 226 5.69 11.48 -20.91
CA GLN A 226 5.37 11.86 -22.29
C GLN A 226 6.05 10.88 -23.24
N GLY A 227 5.39 9.76 -23.53
CA GLY A 227 5.60 8.98 -24.75
C GLY A 227 6.82 8.06 -24.87
N ALA A 228 7.79 8.09 -23.96
CA ALA A 228 8.91 7.15 -23.95
C ALA A 228 8.96 6.41 -22.61
N GLY A 229 8.88 5.08 -22.65
CA GLY A 229 9.03 4.23 -21.47
C GLY A 229 10.30 4.55 -20.69
N MET A 230 10.30 4.24 -19.40
CA MET A 230 11.44 4.46 -18.52
C MET A 230 12.66 3.68 -19.01
N GLN A 231 13.50 4.36 -19.78
CA GLN A 231 14.90 4.01 -19.87
C GLN A 231 15.60 4.83 -18.81
N LEU A 232 15.67 4.30 -17.58
CA LEU A 232 16.68 4.73 -16.63
C LEU A 232 18.03 4.33 -17.26
N PHE A 233 18.62 5.23 -18.04
CA PHE A 233 19.93 5.01 -18.61
C PHE A 233 20.97 4.93 -17.49
N ALA A 234 21.92 4.00 -17.60
CA ALA A 234 22.98 3.80 -16.61
C ALA A 234 23.72 5.11 -16.28
N GLU A 235 23.91 5.97 -17.28
CA GLU A 235 24.52 7.30 -17.18
C GLU A 235 23.72 8.29 -16.32
N THR A 236 22.38 8.13 -16.25
CA THR A 236 21.54 8.95 -15.35
C THR A 236 21.63 8.46 -13.91
N MET A 237 21.86 7.16 -13.70
CA MET A 237 21.93 6.54 -12.38
C MET A 237 23.28 6.73 -11.69
N SER A 238 24.37 6.96 -12.45
CA SER A 238 25.69 7.26 -11.88
C SER A 238 25.78 8.61 -11.15
N ASN A 239 24.78 9.48 -11.25
CA ASN A 239 24.75 10.71 -10.45
C ASN A 239 23.85 10.61 -9.21
N MET A 240 23.30 9.42 -8.92
CA MET A 240 22.37 9.20 -7.82
C MET A 240 23.09 8.71 -6.55
N THR A 241 22.55 9.07 -5.39
CA THR A 241 23.02 8.53 -4.11
C THR A 241 22.58 7.08 -3.95
N VAL A 242 23.35 6.27 -3.21
CA VAL A 242 22.99 4.88 -2.93
C VAL A 242 21.64 4.76 -2.22
N THR A 243 21.34 5.65 -1.27
CA THR A 243 20.04 5.67 -0.59
C THR A 243 18.90 5.87 -1.58
N TYR A 244 19.06 6.76 -2.57
CA TYR A 244 18.05 6.96 -3.60
C TYR A 244 17.94 5.74 -4.52
N LEU A 245 19.05 5.11 -4.91
CA LEU A 245 19.02 3.87 -5.69
C LEU A 245 18.29 2.73 -4.97
N VAL A 246 18.49 2.56 -3.66
CA VAL A 246 17.74 1.60 -2.83
C VAL A 246 16.25 1.97 -2.77
N GLU A 247 15.91 3.25 -2.72
CA GLU A 247 14.52 3.72 -2.84
C GLU A 247 13.91 3.33 -4.20
N LEU A 248 14.63 3.54 -5.31
CA LEU A 248 14.15 3.18 -6.66
C LEU A 248 13.96 1.69 -6.86
N MET A 249 14.80 0.88 -6.22
CA MET A 249 14.60 -0.56 -6.20
C MET A 249 13.28 -0.93 -5.53
N GLN A 250 12.93 -0.30 -4.41
CA GLN A 250 11.62 -0.52 -3.76
C GLN A 250 10.45 -0.03 -4.62
N TRP A 251 10.62 1.06 -5.37
CA TRP A 251 9.63 1.50 -6.37
C TRP A 251 9.45 0.46 -7.49
N SER A 252 10.51 -0.22 -7.93
CA SER A 252 10.38 -1.28 -8.94
C SER A 252 9.55 -2.47 -8.45
N ASP A 253 9.66 -2.85 -7.17
CA ASP A 253 8.78 -3.86 -6.58
C ASP A 253 7.36 -3.35 -6.42
N LEU A 254 7.18 -2.10 -6.00
CA LEU A 254 5.87 -1.48 -5.84
C LEU A 254 5.09 -1.50 -7.15
N ILE A 255 5.72 -1.16 -8.28
CA ILE A 255 5.09 -1.19 -9.60
C ILE A 255 4.58 -2.60 -9.95
N ILE A 256 5.41 -3.63 -9.71
CA ILE A 256 4.99 -5.03 -9.91
C ILE A 256 3.85 -5.38 -8.98
N PHE A 257 3.96 -5.02 -7.70
CA PHE A 257 2.98 -5.35 -6.67
C PHE A 257 1.62 -4.70 -6.94
N ASP A 258 1.59 -3.40 -7.20
CA ASP A 258 0.38 -2.66 -7.55
C ASP A 258 -0.20 -3.13 -8.89
N TYR A 259 0.65 -3.52 -9.86
CA TYR A 259 0.15 -4.17 -11.08
C TYR A 259 -0.57 -5.46 -10.70
N LEU A 260 0.08 -6.40 -10.00
CA LEU A 260 -0.53 -7.71 -9.70
C LEU A 260 -1.80 -7.60 -8.87
N THR A 261 -1.81 -6.72 -7.87
CA THR A 261 -2.98 -6.47 -7.02
C THR A 261 -4.04 -5.60 -7.69
N ALA A 262 -3.73 -4.91 -8.79
CA ALA A 262 -4.57 -3.86 -9.34
C ALA A 262 -4.93 -2.77 -8.29
N ASN A 263 -4.00 -2.46 -7.38
CA ASN A 263 -4.21 -1.41 -6.40
C ASN A 263 -4.18 -0.03 -7.09
N PHE A 264 -5.35 0.57 -7.24
CA PHE A 264 -5.50 1.84 -7.94
C PHE A 264 -5.31 3.06 -7.03
N ASP A 265 -5.35 2.93 -5.71
CA ASP A 265 -5.29 4.05 -4.76
C ASP A 265 -3.85 4.40 -4.33
N ARG A 266 -2.96 4.46 -5.32
CA ARG A 266 -1.55 4.83 -5.14
C ARG A 266 -1.06 5.68 -6.32
N ILE A 267 -0.16 5.17 -7.15
CA ILE A 267 0.37 5.90 -8.31
C ILE A 267 -0.68 6.01 -9.42
N VAL A 268 -1.48 4.96 -9.59
CA VAL A 268 -2.50 4.89 -10.65
C VAL A 268 -3.57 5.97 -10.49
N SER A 269 -4.03 6.25 -9.27
CA SER A 269 -4.94 7.37 -9.01
C SER A 269 -4.31 8.72 -9.34
N HIS A 270 -3.01 8.91 -9.05
CA HIS A 270 -2.28 10.12 -9.44
C HIS A 270 -2.25 10.28 -10.97
N ILE A 271 -1.92 9.21 -11.72
CA ILE A 271 -1.90 9.26 -13.19
C ILE A 271 -3.30 9.54 -13.74
N PHE A 272 -4.33 8.88 -13.19
CA PHE A 272 -5.72 9.14 -13.57
C PHE A 272 -6.11 10.60 -13.31
N SER A 273 -5.68 11.18 -12.20
CA SER A 273 -6.00 12.56 -11.83
C SER A 273 -5.31 13.63 -12.68
N LEU A 274 -4.28 13.29 -13.46
CA LEU A 274 -3.60 14.24 -14.36
C LEU A 274 -4.54 14.93 -15.36
N GLN A 275 -5.66 14.28 -15.71
CA GLN A 275 -6.64 14.87 -16.62
C GLN A 275 -7.40 16.08 -16.01
N TRP A 276 -7.35 16.27 -14.69
CA TRP A 276 -7.93 17.43 -14.00
C TRP A 276 -6.91 18.29 -13.26
N ASP A 277 -5.79 17.71 -12.84
CA ASP A 277 -4.77 18.42 -12.06
C ASP A 277 -3.36 18.07 -12.54
N ALA A 278 -2.76 18.97 -13.32
CA ALA A 278 -1.42 18.81 -13.85
C ALA A 278 -0.32 18.70 -12.79
N ARG A 279 -0.59 19.15 -11.54
CA ARG A 279 0.36 19.11 -10.43
C ARG A 279 0.17 17.91 -9.51
N VAL A 280 -0.76 17.00 -9.81
CA VAL A 280 -1.03 15.85 -8.92
C VAL A 280 0.22 14.99 -8.71
N MET A 281 1.07 14.84 -9.74
CA MET A 281 2.32 14.08 -9.68
C MET A 281 3.41 14.75 -8.82
N GLU A 282 3.23 16.00 -8.41
CA GLU A 282 4.11 16.74 -7.50
C GLU A 282 3.72 16.57 -6.03
N ARG A 283 2.60 15.91 -5.74
CA ARG A 283 2.14 15.61 -4.39
C ARG A 283 2.77 14.32 -3.86
N THR A 284 2.61 14.10 -2.57
CA THR A 284 2.92 12.81 -1.95
C THR A 284 1.97 11.74 -2.48
N THR A 285 2.51 10.59 -2.82
CA THR A 285 1.79 9.40 -3.27
C THR A 285 0.87 8.89 -2.16
N ASN A 286 -0.40 8.67 -2.50
CA ASN A 286 -1.39 8.14 -1.56
C ASN A 286 -0.91 6.80 -1.00
N ASN A 287 -1.21 6.52 0.28
CA ASN A 287 -1.00 5.21 0.88
C ASN A 287 0.46 4.69 0.82
N LEU A 288 1.43 5.55 0.51
CA LEU A 288 2.85 5.25 0.47
C LEU A 288 3.57 6.15 1.46
N LEU A 289 4.25 5.53 2.41
CA LEU A 289 4.99 6.24 3.45
C LEU A 289 6.46 5.84 3.41
N LYS A 290 7.32 6.66 4.03
CA LYS A 290 8.75 6.38 4.16
C LYS A 290 9.18 6.50 5.61
N THR A 291 9.91 5.50 6.07
CA THR A 291 10.55 5.50 7.40
C THR A 291 11.75 6.44 7.42
N LEU A 292 12.20 6.82 8.63
CA LEU A 292 13.46 7.56 8.81
C LEU A 292 14.70 6.84 8.23
N ARG A 293 14.62 5.51 8.06
CA ARG A 293 15.67 4.68 7.46
C ARG A 293 15.60 4.62 5.93
N GLY A 294 14.62 5.27 5.30
CA GLY A 294 14.45 5.29 3.85
C GLY A 294 13.68 4.10 3.26
N HIS A 295 13.13 3.22 4.10
CA HIS A 295 12.25 2.15 3.65
C HIS A 295 10.88 2.69 3.26
N LEU A 296 10.39 2.28 2.09
CA LEU A 296 9.02 2.52 1.66
C LEU A 296 8.07 1.56 2.38
N LEU A 297 6.91 2.06 2.78
CA LEU A 297 5.86 1.30 3.45
C LEU A 297 4.61 1.29 2.57
N PHE A 298 4.19 0.10 2.17
CA PHE A 298 3.00 -0.09 1.34
C PHE A 298 1.80 -0.28 2.27
N ILE A 299 1.24 0.83 2.72
CA ILE A 299 0.06 0.82 3.59
C ILE A 299 -1.20 0.88 2.74
N ASP A 300 -2.35 0.59 3.34
CA ASP A 300 -3.66 0.74 2.71
C ASP A 300 -3.81 0.02 1.37
N ASN A 301 -3.83 -1.31 1.46
CA ASN A 301 -3.99 -2.22 0.34
C ASN A 301 -5.42 -2.75 0.22
N GLU A 302 -6.40 -2.12 0.89
CA GLU A 302 -7.84 -2.42 0.77
C GLU A 302 -8.35 -2.26 -0.66
N ALA A 303 -7.73 -1.39 -1.45
CA ALA A 303 -8.05 -1.17 -2.87
C ALA A 303 -7.40 -2.21 -3.81
N GLY A 304 -6.64 -3.16 -3.27
CA GLY A 304 -6.01 -4.25 -4.03
C GLY A 304 -6.87 -5.51 -4.11
N LEU A 305 -6.47 -6.40 -5.02
CA LEU A 305 -7.06 -7.70 -5.32
C LEU A 305 -8.58 -7.61 -5.46
N VAL A 306 -9.34 -8.22 -4.55
CA VAL A 306 -10.80 -8.32 -4.61
C VAL A 306 -11.48 -7.02 -5.04
N HIS A 307 -11.16 -5.89 -4.40
CA HIS A 307 -11.72 -4.61 -4.81
C HIS A 307 -11.12 -4.08 -6.12
N GLY A 308 -9.79 -4.10 -6.27
CA GLY A 308 -9.11 -3.64 -7.47
C GLY A 308 -9.52 -4.40 -8.75
N TYR A 309 -9.79 -5.70 -8.65
CA TYR A 309 -10.22 -6.56 -9.73
C TYR A 309 -11.66 -6.27 -10.17
N ARG A 310 -12.56 -5.95 -9.24
CA ARG A 310 -13.95 -5.53 -9.57
C ARG A 310 -14.00 -4.28 -10.45
N VAL A 311 -13.02 -3.38 -10.30
CA VAL A 311 -12.95 -2.13 -11.07
C VAL A 311 -11.82 -2.13 -12.10
N LEU A 312 -11.25 -3.29 -12.41
CA LEU A 312 -10.01 -3.41 -13.17
C LEU A 312 -10.08 -2.71 -14.52
N ASP A 313 -11.18 -2.86 -15.25
CA ASP A 313 -11.35 -2.29 -16.60
C ASP A 313 -11.17 -0.77 -16.64
N LEU A 314 -11.54 -0.08 -15.57
CA LEU A 314 -11.38 1.38 -15.45
C LEU A 314 -9.90 1.78 -15.29
N TRP A 315 -9.12 0.94 -14.60
CA TRP A 315 -7.77 1.28 -14.13
C TRP A 315 -6.64 0.60 -14.89
N GLU A 316 -6.91 -0.50 -15.61
CA GLU A 316 -5.90 -1.37 -16.22
C GLU A 316 -4.97 -0.62 -17.16
N ARG A 317 -5.49 0.36 -17.92
CA ARG A 317 -4.65 1.15 -18.84
C ARG A 317 -3.51 1.88 -18.11
N TYR A 318 -3.75 2.34 -16.89
CA TYR A 318 -2.76 3.07 -16.09
C TYR A 318 -1.80 2.11 -15.40
N HIS A 319 -2.29 0.95 -14.94
CA HIS A 319 -1.42 -0.13 -14.46
C HIS A 319 -0.45 -0.59 -15.56
N ARG A 320 -0.93 -0.78 -16.79
CA ARG A 320 -0.07 -1.14 -17.94
C ARG A 320 0.92 -0.03 -18.31
N LEU A 321 0.49 1.22 -18.27
CA LEU A 321 1.38 2.37 -18.50
C LEU A 321 2.52 2.38 -17.46
N LEU A 322 2.19 2.16 -16.20
CA LEU A 322 3.19 2.13 -15.13
C LEU A 322 4.11 0.91 -15.24
N LEU A 323 3.58 -0.28 -15.54
CA LEU A 323 4.38 -1.48 -15.75
C LEU A 323 5.34 -1.32 -16.94
N SER A 324 4.86 -0.78 -18.07
CA SER A 324 5.68 -0.55 -19.26
C SER A 324 6.71 0.56 -19.06
N SER A 325 6.49 1.43 -18.07
CA SER A 325 7.46 2.38 -17.59
C SER A 325 8.51 1.79 -16.64
N SER A 326 8.77 0.48 -16.67
CA SER A 326 9.92 -0.08 -15.96
C SER A 326 10.49 -1.29 -16.65
N CYS A 327 11.81 -1.31 -16.87
CA CYS A 327 12.55 -2.50 -17.30
C CYS A 327 13.69 -2.84 -16.34
N ILE A 328 13.62 -2.38 -15.08
CA ILE A 328 14.62 -2.70 -14.06
C ILE A 328 13.93 -3.37 -12.88
N PHE A 329 14.43 -4.54 -12.48
CA PHE A 329 13.78 -5.41 -11.52
C PHE A 329 14.75 -5.96 -10.47
N ARG A 330 14.26 -6.24 -9.26
CA ARG A 330 15.04 -6.99 -8.27
C ARG A 330 15.07 -8.46 -8.65
N LYS A 331 16.25 -9.10 -8.60
CA LYS A 331 16.41 -10.51 -9.02
C LYS A 331 15.57 -11.46 -8.18
N SER A 332 15.51 -11.26 -6.88
CA SER A 332 14.66 -12.07 -5.99
C SER A 332 13.18 -12.00 -6.38
N THR A 333 12.65 -10.80 -6.65
CA THR A 333 11.27 -10.60 -7.12
C THR A 333 11.00 -11.32 -8.45
N VAL A 334 11.91 -11.19 -9.42
CA VAL A 334 11.79 -11.88 -10.73
C VAL A 334 11.80 -13.40 -10.59
N ARG A 335 12.64 -13.94 -9.69
CA ARG A 335 12.65 -15.37 -9.37
C ARG A 335 11.30 -15.83 -8.83
N ARG A 336 10.69 -15.07 -7.90
CA ARG A 336 9.36 -15.39 -7.34
C ARG A 336 8.26 -15.33 -8.39
N ILE A 337 8.25 -14.31 -9.25
CA ILE A 337 7.31 -14.25 -10.39
C ILE A 337 7.45 -15.48 -11.29
N SER A 338 8.69 -15.89 -11.59
CA SER A 338 8.96 -17.07 -12.41
C SER A 338 8.50 -18.37 -11.75
N GLU A 339 8.65 -18.50 -10.43
CA GLU A 339 8.14 -19.62 -9.63
C GLU A 339 6.60 -19.66 -9.67
N MET A 340 5.95 -18.52 -9.43
CA MET A 340 4.48 -18.40 -9.47
C MET A 340 3.93 -18.70 -10.87
N LYS A 341 4.54 -18.18 -11.93
CA LYS A 341 4.18 -18.47 -13.32
C LYS A 341 4.25 -19.97 -13.62
N ARG A 342 5.34 -20.62 -13.22
CA ARG A 342 5.57 -22.06 -13.45
C ARG A 342 4.57 -22.95 -12.73
N SER A 343 4.07 -22.51 -11.57
CA SER A 343 3.05 -23.26 -10.82
C SER A 343 1.73 -23.41 -11.59
N GLY A 344 1.43 -22.50 -12.52
CA GLY A 344 0.17 -22.45 -13.25
C GLY A 344 -1.06 -22.15 -12.39
N ASN A 345 -0.90 -21.94 -11.07
CA ASN A 345 -1.99 -21.63 -10.15
C ASN A 345 -1.51 -20.75 -8.99
N SER A 346 -1.26 -19.49 -9.30
CA SER A 346 -0.79 -18.48 -8.35
C SER A 346 -1.77 -18.25 -7.19
N ALA A 347 -3.07 -18.34 -7.46
CA ALA A 347 -4.11 -18.19 -6.43
C ALA A 347 -4.09 -19.32 -5.40
N LYS A 348 -3.83 -20.57 -5.83
CA LYS A 348 -3.65 -21.70 -4.93
C LYS A 348 -2.43 -21.52 -4.02
N LEU A 349 -1.29 -21.09 -4.58
CA LEU A 349 -0.09 -20.80 -3.78
C LEU A 349 -0.38 -19.72 -2.72
N LEU A 350 -1.06 -18.65 -3.12
CA LEU A 350 -1.47 -17.57 -2.23
C LEU A 350 -2.38 -18.08 -1.11
N PHE A 351 -3.41 -18.84 -1.47
CA PHE A 351 -4.37 -19.38 -0.50
C PHE A 351 -3.72 -20.38 0.46
N GLU A 352 -2.79 -21.22 0.00
CA GLU A 352 -2.07 -22.17 0.84
C GLU A 352 -1.19 -21.45 1.88
N LEU A 353 -0.45 -20.41 1.47
CA LEU A 353 0.33 -19.59 2.39
C LEU A 353 -0.57 -18.87 3.41
N TYR A 354 -1.60 -18.19 2.91
CA TYR A 354 -2.56 -17.45 3.73
C TYR A 354 -3.22 -18.36 4.78
N ARG A 355 -3.79 -19.49 4.35
CA ARG A 355 -4.45 -20.45 5.24
C ARG A 355 -3.50 -21.09 6.25
N ALA A 356 -2.23 -21.26 5.90
CA ALA A 356 -1.24 -21.80 6.82
C ALA A 356 -0.86 -20.82 7.95
N ARG A 357 -1.06 -19.51 7.73
CA ARG A 357 -0.59 -18.46 8.66
C ARG A 357 -1.70 -17.69 9.36
N GLU A 358 -2.91 -17.71 8.80
CA GLU A 358 -4.04 -16.95 9.32
C GLU A 358 -5.21 -17.87 9.74
N PRO A 359 -5.46 -18.04 11.05
CA PRO A 359 -6.55 -18.86 11.57
C PRO A 359 -7.93 -18.47 11.04
N LEU A 360 -8.19 -17.18 10.82
CA LEU A 360 -9.48 -16.69 10.32
C LEU A 360 -9.62 -16.81 8.79
N ALA A 361 -8.64 -17.40 8.10
CA ALA A 361 -8.64 -17.47 6.64
C ALA A 361 -9.86 -18.17 6.05
N ARG A 362 -10.36 -19.21 6.74
CA ARG A 362 -11.55 -19.95 6.29
C ARG A 362 -12.84 -19.16 6.46
N GLU A 363 -12.89 -18.26 7.44
CA GLU A 363 -14.07 -17.46 7.73
C GLU A 363 -14.12 -16.20 6.85
N LEU A 364 -12.98 -15.53 6.64
CA LEU A 364 -12.91 -14.36 5.76
C LEU A 364 -13.02 -14.74 4.28
N GLY A 365 -12.59 -15.94 3.89
CA GLY A 365 -12.73 -16.46 2.52
C GLY A 365 -11.47 -16.34 1.67
N SER A 366 -11.60 -16.57 0.37
CA SER A 366 -10.51 -16.57 -0.61
C SER A 366 -10.90 -15.79 -1.87
N LEU A 367 -9.96 -15.65 -2.81
CA LEU A 367 -10.31 -15.17 -4.15
C LEU A 367 -11.40 -16.05 -4.76
N SER A 368 -12.34 -15.42 -5.47
CA SER A 368 -13.26 -16.12 -6.39
C SER A 368 -12.49 -16.75 -7.54
N GLU A 369 -13.12 -17.67 -8.29
CA GLU A 369 -12.49 -18.27 -9.47
C GLU A 369 -12.09 -17.22 -10.52
N GLU A 370 -12.94 -16.22 -10.74
CA GLU A 370 -12.66 -15.10 -11.65
C GLU A 370 -11.44 -14.28 -11.19
N HIS A 371 -11.38 -13.94 -9.90
CA HIS A 371 -10.24 -13.22 -9.33
C HIS A 371 -8.96 -14.07 -9.35
N ALA A 372 -9.07 -15.38 -9.15
CA ALA A 372 -7.94 -16.31 -9.24
C ALA A 372 -7.35 -16.37 -10.67
N LEU A 373 -8.22 -16.45 -11.69
CA LEU A 373 -7.82 -16.37 -13.10
C LEU A 373 -7.20 -15.01 -13.43
N THR A 374 -7.76 -13.93 -12.89
CA THR A 374 -7.22 -12.57 -13.05
C THR A 374 -5.81 -12.48 -12.49
N LEU A 375 -5.57 -12.95 -11.26
CA LEU A 375 -4.23 -12.97 -10.68
C LEU A 375 -3.24 -13.77 -11.54
N GLN A 376 -3.64 -14.95 -12.02
CA GLN A 376 -2.78 -15.77 -12.87
C GLN A 376 -2.45 -15.06 -14.21
N ASN A 377 -3.44 -14.46 -14.87
CA ASN A 377 -3.24 -13.70 -16.09
C ASN A 377 -2.29 -12.52 -15.88
N ARG A 378 -2.39 -11.83 -14.74
CA ARG A 378 -1.51 -10.71 -14.41
C ARG A 378 -0.08 -11.17 -14.14
N ILE A 379 0.11 -12.31 -13.46
CA ILE A 379 1.43 -12.95 -13.31
C ILE A 379 2.03 -13.28 -14.67
N ASP A 380 1.22 -13.81 -15.60
CA ASP A 380 1.64 -14.11 -16.96
C ASP A 380 2.10 -12.85 -17.72
N VAL A 381 1.37 -11.74 -17.59
CA VAL A 381 1.74 -10.46 -18.19
C VAL A 381 3.04 -9.91 -17.60
N VAL A 382 3.19 -9.92 -16.27
CA VAL A 382 4.43 -9.44 -15.63
C VAL A 382 5.63 -10.30 -16.03
N TYR A 383 5.48 -11.63 -16.04
CA TYR A 383 6.55 -12.53 -16.48
C TYR A 383 6.94 -12.27 -17.94
N LYS A 384 5.95 -12.10 -18.83
CA LYS A 384 6.19 -11.76 -20.24
C LYS A 384 6.89 -10.41 -20.38
N HIS A 385 6.48 -9.39 -19.62
CA HIS A 385 7.09 -8.07 -19.62
C HIS A 385 8.58 -8.14 -19.19
N ILE A 386 8.88 -8.86 -18.11
CA ILE A 386 10.26 -9.09 -17.65
C ILE A 386 11.09 -9.78 -18.74
N LYS A 387 10.53 -10.81 -19.40
CA LYS A 387 11.19 -11.49 -20.52
C LYS A 387 11.45 -10.55 -21.69
N GLN A 388 10.47 -9.74 -22.08
CA GLN A 388 10.62 -8.75 -23.13
C GLN A 388 11.71 -7.72 -22.81
N CYS A 389 11.78 -7.20 -21.58
CA CYS A 389 12.87 -6.31 -21.19
C CYS A 389 14.25 -7.00 -21.29
N THR A 390 14.31 -8.32 -21.07
CA THR A 390 15.54 -9.12 -21.18
C THR A 390 15.90 -9.48 -22.64
N GLU A 391 14.89 -9.62 -23.50
CA GLU A 391 15.01 -10.08 -24.90
C GLU A 391 15.03 -8.95 -25.94
N ILE A 392 14.52 -7.75 -25.65
CA ILE A 392 14.60 -6.54 -26.52
C ILE A 392 16.04 -5.96 -26.49
N MET A 393 17.03 -6.85 -26.35
CA MET A 393 18.45 -6.57 -26.44
C MET A 393 19.06 -7.36 -27.60
#